data_AF-A0A2E3C2F5-F1
#
_entry.id   AF-A0A2E3C2F5-F1
#
_cell.length_a   1.000
_cell.length_b   1.000
_cell.length_c   1.000
_cell.angle_alpha   90.00
_cell.angle_beta   90.00
_cell.angle_gamma   90.00
#
_symmetry.space_group_name_H-M   'P 1'
#
loop_
_entity.id
_entity.type
_entity.pdbx_description
1 polymer ?
#
loop_
_entity_poly.entity_id
_entity_poly.type
_entity_poly.pdbx_seq_one_letter_code
_entity_poly.pdbx_strand_id
1 'polypeptide(L)'
;MKVLWESAEKDMLADLPGSLTPPMRGIEPEANLAWFSPYVIKSALRSGNLPVAKAWWKVLSGNRSLSRDLNVERTDLAVAFAMLNSELPRQVLDQWWATQTLNTLDNRLKTTRILSLLESLDLSVPTDVWISIHNEFNDAHINRGNGPGPIWLHILGTSLEKNNVGEAILMLLEPTMYTHPATMAPQGVANIVAGLKYLGLNDDATGLALEATLQSELAPNTR
;
A
#
# COMPACT_ATOMS: atom_id res chain seq x y z
N MET A 1 -6.62 34.18 1.16
CA MET A 1 -6.47 33.13 0.14
C MET A 1 -6.01 31.81 0.74
N LYS A 2 -4.79 31.69 1.28
CA LYS A 2 -4.30 30.45 1.94
C LYS A 2 -5.29 29.87 2.99
N VAL A 3 -5.77 30.72 3.90
CA VAL A 3 -6.75 30.35 4.95
C VAL A 3 -8.10 29.87 4.38
N LEU A 4 -8.54 30.40 3.22
CA LEU A 4 -9.80 29.97 2.58
C LEU A 4 -9.66 28.57 1.98
N TRP A 5 -8.49 28.24 1.45
CA TRP A 5 -8.20 26.92 0.88
C TRP A 5 -7.97 25.86 1.95
N GLU A 6 -7.27 26.19 3.04
CA GLU A 6 -7.10 25.32 4.20
C GLU A 6 -8.45 24.96 4.86
N SER A 7 -9.41 25.88 4.87
CA SER A 7 -10.77 25.62 5.35
C SER A 7 -11.54 24.66 4.43
N ALA A 8 -11.43 24.83 3.10
CA ALA A 8 -12.14 23.99 2.13
C ALA A 8 -11.66 22.52 2.13
N GLU A 9 -10.38 22.29 2.43
CA GLU A 9 -9.81 20.95 2.58
C GLU A 9 -10.30 20.25 3.86
N LYS A 10 -10.39 21.00 4.97
CA LYS A 10 -10.86 20.51 6.26
C LYS A 10 -12.33 20.04 6.24
N ASP A 11 -13.15 20.67 5.41
CA ASP A 11 -14.60 20.41 5.35
C ASP A 11 -14.97 19.23 4.41
N MET A 12 -14.01 18.39 4.00
CA MET A 12 -14.21 17.22 3.11
C MET A 12 -14.97 17.56 1.82
N LEU A 13 -14.84 18.80 1.34
CA LEU A 13 -15.40 19.27 0.07
C LEU A 13 -14.60 18.76 -1.14
N ALA A 14 -14.13 17.51 -1.08
CA ALA A 14 -13.28 16.87 -2.10
C ALA A 14 -13.98 16.74 -3.46
N ASP A 15 -15.32 16.82 -3.49
CA ASP A 15 -16.17 16.80 -4.69
C ASP A 15 -16.55 18.21 -5.20
N LEU A 16 -16.30 19.26 -4.43
CA LEU A 16 -16.50 20.65 -4.86
C LEU A 16 -15.36 21.32 -5.65
N PRO A 17 -14.17 20.72 -5.93
CA PRO A 17 -13.17 21.39 -6.77
C PRO A 17 -13.71 21.73 -8.17
N GLY A 18 -14.70 20.98 -8.67
CA GLY A 18 -15.37 21.30 -9.93
C GLY A 18 -16.24 22.56 -9.90
N SER A 19 -16.76 22.96 -8.74
CA SER A 19 -17.60 24.16 -8.58
C SER A 19 -16.88 25.33 -7.90
N LEU A 20 -15.79 25.04 -7.18
CA LEU A 20 -14.97 26.02 -6.47
C LEU A 20 -13.62 26.26 -7.13
N THR A 21 -13.37 25.79 -8.36
CA THR A 21 -12.31 26.38 -9.17
C THR A 21 -12.72 27.84 -9.46
N PRO A 22 -12.13 28.87 -8.80
CA PRO A 22 -12.02 30.15 -9.50
C PRO A 22 -11.31 29.87 -10.82
N PRO A 23 -11.50 30.67 -11.86
CA PRO A 23 -10.79 30.46 -13.11
C PRO A 23 -9.28 30.40 -12.81
N MET A 24 -8.73 29.18 -12.72
CA MET A 24 -7.29 28.92 -12.68
C MET A 24 -6.64 29.39 -14.00
N ARG A 25 -7.46 29.77 -14.98
CA ARG A 25 -7.09 30.50 -16.19
C ARG A 25 -6.32 31.75 -15.80
N GLY A 26 -5.01 31.71 -16.05
CA GLY A 26 -4.11 32.86 -15.94
C GLY A 26 -3.17 32.83 -14.74
N ILE A 27 -3.29 31.88 -13.80
CA ILE A 27 -2.29 31.70 -12.76
C ILE A 27 -1.19 30.79 -13.31
N GLU A 28 -0.04 31.37 -13.61
CA GLU A 28 1.11 30.62 -14.11
C GLU A 28 1.88 29.94 -12.97
N PRO A 29 2.47 28.76 -13.22
CA PRO A 29 3.32 28.09 -12.25
C PRO A 29 4.59 28.92 -11.98
N GLU A 30 4.73 29.44 -10.76
CA GLU A 30 5.90 30.20 -10.33
C GLU A 30 6.43 29.70 -8.97
N ALA A 31 7.73 29.88 -8.72
CA ALA A 31 8.40 29.35 -7.51
C ALA A 31 7.83 29.92 -6.20
N ASN A 32 7.36 31.17 -6.22
CA ASN A 32 6.64 31.84 -5.12
C ASN A 32 5.28 31.18 -4.79
N LEU A 33 4.71 30.43 -5.74
CA LEU A 33 3.44 29.70 -5.61
C LEU A 33 3.65 28.19 -5.39
N ALA A 34 4.87 27.75 -5.05
CA ALA A 34 5.15 26.35 -4.75
C ALA A 34 4.25 25.76 -3.65
N TRP A 35 3.87 26.59 -2.66
CA TRP A 35 2.94 26.20 -1.59
C TRP A 35 1.55 25.81 -2.09
N PHE A 36 1.12 26.36 -3.23
CA PHE A 36 -0.20 26.12 -3.84
C PHE A 36 -0.16 24.97 -4.86
N SER A 37 1.05 24.57 -5.28
CA SER A 37 1.23 23.59 -6.36
C SER A 37 0.56 22.24 -6.09
N PRO A 38 0.60 21.64 -4.88
CA PRO A 38 -0.03 20.33 -4.66
C PRO A 38 -1.53 20.32 -4.94
N TYR A 39 -2.23 21.39 -4.56
CA TYR A 39 -3.67 21.52 -4.79
C TYR A 39 -3.99 21.52 -6.29
N VAL A 40 -3.27 22.35 -7.06
CA VAL A 40 -3.47 22.46 -8.51
C VAL A 40 -3.16 21.14 -9.21
N ILE A 41 -2.07 20.48 -8.82
CA ILE A 41 -1.68 19.19 -9.37
C ILE A 41 -2.76 18.15 -9.10
N LYS A 42 -3.20 17.96 -7.84
CA LYS A 42 -4.24 16.98 -7.49
C LYS A 42 -5.54 17.22 -8.26
N SER A 43 -5.98 18.48 -8.36
CA SER A 43 -7.18 18.86 -9.12
C SER A 43 -7.03 18.59 -10.63
N ALA A 44 -5.89 18.97 -11.20
CA ALA A 44 -5.59 18.73 -12.62
C ALA A 44 -5.50 17.23 -12.95
N LEU A 45 -4.92 16.42 -12.06
CA LEU A 45 -4.88 14.96 -12.23
C LEU A 45 -6.28 14.33 -12.18
N ARG A 46 -7.13 14.73 -11.23
CA ARG A 46 -8.52 14.24 -11.12
C ARG A 46 -9.38 14.60 -12.32
N SER A 47 -9.14 15.77 -12.91
CA SER A 47 -9.86 16.25 -14.10
C SER A 47 -9.23 15.80 -15.43
N GLY A 48 -8.14 15.03 -15.40
CA GLY A 48 -7.43 14.57 -16.60
C GLY A 48 -6.63 15.66 -17.33
N ASN A 49 -6.49 16.87 -16.76
CA ASN A 49 -5.72 17.96 -17.34
C ASN A 49 -4.20 17.79 -17.07
N LEU A 50 -3.61 16.77 -17.71
CA LEU A 50 -2.19 16.43 -17.56
C LEU A 50 -1.23 17.57 -17.91
N PRO A 51 -1.46 18.42 -18.94
CA PRO A 51 -0.58 19.56 -19.22
C PRO A 51 -0.43 20.52 -18.04
N VAL A 52 -1.55 20.86 -17.37
CA VAL A 52 -1.53 21.72 -16.18
C VAL A 52 -0.80 21.03 -15.03
N ALA A 53 -1.12 19.76 -14.76
CA ALA A 53 -0.44 19.00 -13.70
C ALA A 53 1.08 18.97 -13.90
N LYS A 54 1.55 18.69 -15.12
CA LYS A 54 2.98 18.64 -15.46
C LYS A 54 3.68 19.99 -15.30
N ALA A 55 3.02 21.08 -15.67
CA ALA A 55 3.58 22.43 -15.55
C ALA A 55 3.81 22.81 -14.08
N TRP A 56 2.82 22.55 -13.22
CA TRP A 56 2.93 22.80 -11.77
C TRP A 56 3.88 21.82 -11.08
N TRP A 57 3.93 20.57 -11.53
CA TRP A 57 4.90 19.59 -11.01
C TRP A 57 6.34 20.01 -11.25
N LYS A 58 6.66 20.60 -12.41
CA LYS A 58 8.01 21.11 -12.72
C LYS A 58 8.47 22.16 -11.70
N VAL A 59 7.57 23.04 -11.27
CA VAL A 59 7.86 24.05 -10.24
C VAL A 59 8.05 23.43 -8.87
N LEU A 60 7.14 22.54 -8.46
CA LEU A 60 7.21 21.91 -7.14
C LEU A 60 8.42 20.98 -7.00
N SER A 61 8.70 20.15 -8.00
CA SER A 61 9.82 19.20 -8.00
C SER A 61 11.18 19.90 -8.05
N GLY A 62 11.29 21.04 -8.74
CA GLY A 62 12.52 21.82 -8.83
C GLY A 62 12.82 22.68 -7.60
N ASN A 63 11.88 22.86 -6.67
CA ASN A 63 12.05 23.73 -5.52
C ASN A 63 12.80 23.02 -4.38
N ARG A 64 13.93 23.59 -3.98
CA ARG A 64 14.81 23.07 -2.92
C ARG A 64 14.47 23.57 -1.52
N SER A 65 13.68 24.64 -1.42
CA SER A 65 13.38 25.35 -0.16
C SER A 65 11.91 25.16 0.22
N LEU A 66 11.48 23.91 0.31
CA LEU A 66 10.11 23.55 0.72
C LEU A 66 10.06 23.31 2.23
N SER A 67 8.92 23.64 2.85
CA SER A 67 8.65 23.23 4.23
C SER A 67 8.59 21.70 4.35
N ARG A 68 8.66 21.18 5.57
CA ARG A 68 8.56 19.73 5.83
C ARG A 68 7.27 19.15 5.25
N ASP A 69 6.13 19.77 5.53
CA ASP A 69 4.81 19.28 5.09
C ASP A 69 4.70 19.29 3.55
N LEU A 70 5.22 20.35 2.92
CA LEU A 70 5.20 20.48 1.47
C LEU A 70 6.15 19.48 0.79
N ASN A 71 7.24 19.07 1.45
CA ASN A 71 8.09 17.98 0.98
C ASN A 71 7.37 16.63 1.03
N VAL A 72 6.56 16.35 2.06
CA VAL A 72 5.74 15.13 2.13
C VAL A 72 4.74 15.08 0.98
N GLU A 73 4.03 16.20 0.75
CA GLU A 73 3.12 16.36 -0.38
C GLU A 73 3.82 16.19 -1.73
N ARG A 74 5.04 16.72 -1.88
CA ARG A 74 5.86 16.49 -3.08
C ARG A 74 6.18 15.01 -3.27
N THR A 75 6.52 14.27 -2.22
CA THR A 75 6.81 12.82 -2.35
C THR A 75 5.57 12.01 -2.73
N ASP A 76 4.39 12.32 -2.18
CA ASP A 76 3.13 11.68 -2.58
C ASP A 76 2.82 11.93 -4.06
N LEU A 77 3.04 13.16 -4.53
CA LEU A 77 2.87 13.51 -5.94
C LEU A 77 3.92 12.87 -6.84
N ALA A 78 5.15 12.68 -6.37
CA ALA A 78 6.18 11.99 -7.14
C ALA A 78 5.76 10.57 -7.50
N VAL A 79 5.12 9.85 -6.57
CA VAL A 79 4.56 8.51 -6.82
C VAL A 79 3.41 8.56 -7.82
N ALA A 80 2.52 9.56 -7.72
CA ALA A 80 1.45 9.73 -8.72
C ALA A 80 2.01 9.99 -10.13
N PHE A 81 3.08 10.79 -10.26
CA PHE A 81 3.75 10.98 -11.55
C PHE A 81 4.52 9.75 -12.02
N ALA A 82 5.07 8.95 -11.11
CA ALA A 82 5.66 7.65 -11.46
C ALA A 82 4.62 6.71 -12.09
N MET A 83 3.41 6.64 -11.51
CA MET A 83 2.29 5.89 -12.09
C MET A 83 1.92 6.39 -13.49
N LEU A 84 1.81 7.71 -13.68
CA LEU A 84 1.46 8.32 -14.98
C LEU A 84 2.52 8.08 -16.07
N ASN A 85 3.79 7.98 -15.66
CA ASN A 85 4.90 7.77 -16.58
C ASN A 85 5.22 6.28 -16.76
N SER A 86 4.52 5.38 -16.04
CA SER A 86 4.81 3.94 -16.00
C SER A 86 6.28 3.65 -15.66
N GLU A 87 6.86 4.46 -14.79
CA GLU A 87 8.25 4.32 -14.35
C GLU A 87 8.37 4.74 -12.88
N LEU A 88 8.87 3.82 -12.03
CA LEU A 88 9.08 4.06 -10.60
C LEU A 88 10.58 3.99 -10.27
N PRO A 89 11.29 5.13 -10.29
CA PRO A 89 12.69 5.16 -9.86
C PRO A 89 12.80 4.76 -8.38
N ARG A 90 13.77 3.90 -8.04
CA ARG A 90 14.00 3.47 -6.64
C ARG A 90 14.12 4.64 -5.67
N GLN A 91 14.79 5.72 -6.08
CA GLN A 91 14.93 6.94 -5.28
C GLN A 91 13.58 7.59 -4.94
N VAL A 92 12.62 7.59 -5.88
CA VAL A 92 11.27 8.15 -5.65
C VAL A 92 10.54 7.29 -4.61
N LEU A 93 10.61 5.97 -4.76
CA LEU A 93 10.01 5.04 -3.81
C LEU A 93 10.63 5.18 -2.41
N ASP A 94 11.96 5.19 -2.30
CA ASP A 94 12.65 5.31 -1.01
C ASP A 94 12.33 6.64 -0.31
N GLN A 95 12.29 7.75 -1.07
CA GLN A 95 11.92 9.06 -0.53
C GLN A 95 10.47 9.10 -0.05
N TRP A 96 9.55 8.51 -0.81
CA TRP A 96 8.15 8.41 -0.42
C TRP A 96 7.96 7.48 0.77
N TRP A 97 8.65 6.34 0.78
CA TRP A 97 8.60 5.36 1.87
C TRP A 97 9.04 5.98 3.20
N ALA A 98 10.13 6.75 3.18
CA ALA A 98 10.67 7.45 4.36
C ALA A 98 9.71 8.51 4.95
N THR A 99 8.69 8.96 4.22
CA THR A 99 7.68 9.90 4.74
C THR A 99 6.42 9.20 5.27
N GLN A 100 6.24 7.90 5.01
CA GLN A 100 5.07 7.18 5.48
C GLN A 100 5.16 6.88 6.97
N THR A 101 4.02 6.95 7.66
CA THR A 101 3.90 6.61 9.08
C THR A 101 2.84 5.54 9.26
N LEU A 102 3.25 4.34 9.68
CA LEU A 102 2.36 3.18 9.84
C LEU A 102 1.81 3.04 11.27
N ASN A 103 1.70 4.15 11.99
CA ASN A 103 1.18 4.16 13.36
C ASN A 103 -0.35 4.07 13.43
N THR A 104 -1.07 4.49 12.38
CA THR A 104 -2.54 4.47 12.32
C THR A 104 -3.08 3.49 11.28
N LEU A 105 -4.27 2.94 11.51
CA LEU A 105 -4.93 2.05 10.55
C LEU A 105 -5.17 2.72 9.19
N ASP A 106 -5.51 4.00 9.18
CA ASP A 106 -5.78 4.75 7.96
C ASP A 106 -4.53 4.92 7.09
N ASN A 107 -3.42 5.39 7.68
CA ASN A 107 -2.15 5.52 6.96
C ASN A 107 -1.68 4.17 6.40
N ARG A 108 -1.92 3.10 7.14
CA ARG A 108 -1.60 1.72 6.74
C ARG A 108 -2.38 1.29 5.53
N LEU A 109 -3.71 1.42 5.57
CA LEU A 109 -4.57 1.10 4.42
C LEU A 109 -4.24 1.98 3.21
N LYS A 110 -3.95 3.27 3.40
CA LYS A 110 -3.51 4.18 2.33
C LYS A 110 -2.21 3.66 1.70
N THR A 111 -1.21 3.35 2.52
CA THR A 111 0.13 2.93 2.08
C THR A 111 0.08 1.60 1.32
N THR A 112 -0.56 0.58 1.92
CA THR A 112 -0.73 -0.73 1.28
C THR A 112 -1.47 -0.61 -0.05
N ARG A 113 -2.52 0.22 -0.11
CA ARG A 113 -3.25 0.45 -1.37
C ARG A 113 -2.36 1.04 -2.45
N ILE A 114 -1.55 2.05 -2.12
CA ILE A 114 -0.65 2.68 -3.09
C ILE A 114 0.36 1.66 -3.62
N LEU A 115 0.99 0.89 -2.74
CA LEU A 115 1.97 -0.12 -3.13
C LEU A 115 1.36 -1.23 -3.99
N SER A 116 0.18 -1.74 -3.63
CA SER A 116 -0.51 -2.74 -4.45
C SER A 116 -0.91 -2.19 -5.81
N LEU A 117 -1.30 -0.91 -5.89
CA LEU A 117 -1.61 -0.27 -7.16
C LEU A 117 -0.36 -0.10 -8.03
N LEU A 118 0.79 0.24 -7.45
CA LEU A 118 2.06 0.29 -8.18
C LEU A 118 2.36 -1.06 -8.83
N GLU A 119 2.32 -2.15 -8.07
CA GLU A 119 2.58 -3.49 -8.61
C GLU A 119 1.55 -3.91 -9.67
N SER A 120 0.27 -3.56 -9.49
CA SER A 120 -0.76 -3.83 -10.50
C SER A 120 -0.57 -3.07 -11.81
N LEU A 121 0.25 -2.01 -11.79
CA LEU A 121 0.67 -1.23 -12.96
C LEU A 121 2.06 -1.67 -13.47
N ASP A 122 2.51 -2.86 -13.08
CA ASP A 122 3.83 -3.42 -13.40
C ASP A 122 5.01 -2.57 -12.86
N LEU A 123 4.75 -1.72 -11.86
CA LEU A 123 5.79 -0.93 -11.17
C LEU A 123 6.28 -1.72 -9.97
N SER A 124 7.43 -2.38 -10.15
CA SER A 124 8.00 -3.28 -9.15
C SER A 124 8.23 -2.57 -7.81
N VAL A 125 7.57 -3.08 -6.77
CA VAL A 125 7.85 -2.72 -5.38
C VAL A 125 8.81 -3.76 -4.80
N PRO A 126 9.91 -3.32 -4.16
CA PRO A 126 10.86 -4.21 -3.51
C PRO A 126 10.25 -5.00 -2.36
N THR A 127 10.58 -6.30 -2.26
CA THR A 127 10.04 -7.21 -1.23
C THR A 127 10.38 -6.76 0.19
N ASP A 128 11.50 -6.07 0.42
CA ASP A 128 11.87 -5.48 1.71
C ASP A 128 10.83 -4.49 2.25
N VAL A 129 10.15 -3.75 1.37
CA VAL A 129 9.06 -2.85 1.75
C VAL A 129 7.88 -3.66 2.30
N TRP A 130 7.47 -4.71 1.59
CA TRP A 130 6.39 -5.58 2.04
C TRP A 130 6.70 -6.32 3.35
N ILE A 131 7.94 -6.79 3.52
CA ILE A 131 8.39 -7.42 4.75
C ILE A 131 8.36 -6.43 5.92
N SER A 132 8.80 -5.18 5.72
CA SER A 132 8.75 -4.17 6.78
C SER A 132 7.33 -3.90 7.26
N ILE A 133 6.40 -3.81 6.30
CA ILE A 133 4.97 -3.69 6.55
C ILE A 133 4.44 -4.89 7.35
N HIS A 134 4.75 -6.11 6.89
CA HIS A 134 4.33 -7.35 7.56
C HIS A 134 4.83 -7.43 9.01
N ASN A 135 6.10 -7.14 9.24
CA ASN A 135 6.71 -7.18 10.56
C ASN A 135 6.09 -6.16 11.53
N GLU A 136 5.79 -4.95 11.06
CA GLU A 136 5.10 -3.94 11.88
C GLU A 136 3.66 -4.33 12.22
N PHE A 137 3.04 -5.19 11.41
CA PHE A 137 1.64 -5.61 11.59
C PHE A 137 1.44 -6.89 12.38
N ASN A 138 2.42 -7.80 12.33
CA ASN A 138 2.31 -9.10 12.97
C ASN A 138 2.11 -8.99 14.49
N ASP A 139 2.70 -7.97 15.14
CA ASP A 139 2.50 -7.72 16.58
C ASP A 139 1.01 -7.46 16.94
N ALA A 140 0.19 -6.96 16.00
CA ALA A 140 -1.19 -6.56 16.26
C ALA A 140 -2.26 -7.54 15.74
N HIS A 141 -2.00 -8.30 14.67
CA HIS A 141 -3.02 -9.14 13.99
C HIS A 141 -2.95 -10.62 14.33
N ILE A 142 -1.77 -11.15 14.63
CA ILE A 142 -1.60 -12.55 15.04
C ILE A 142 -2.35 -12.83 16.36
N ASN A 143 -2.55 -11.80 17.19
CA ASN A 143 -3.27 -11.89 18.46
C ASN A 143 -4.82 -11.91 18.35
N ARG A 144 -5.42 -11.86 17.15
CA ARG A 144 -6.89 -11.79 17.00
C ARG A 144 -7.52 -12.85 16.09
N GLY A 145 -6.87 -14.00 15.89
CA GLY A 145 -7.51 -15.17 15.25
C GLY A 145 -7.96 -14.99 13.79
N ASN A 146 -7.60 -13.88 13.14
CA ASN A 146 -8.06 -13.57 11.78
C ASN A 146 -7.24 -14.25 10.66
N GLY A 147 -6.27 -15.10 11.02
CA GLY A 147 -5.45 -15.83 10.06
C GLY A 147 -4.56 -14.94 9.17
N PRO A 148 -3.90 -15.53 8.17
CA PRO A 148 -3.00 -14.82 7.27
C PRO A 148 -3.74 -13.78 6.41
N GLY A 149 -3.24 -12.54 6.39
CA GLY A 149 -3.83 -11.41 5.66
C GLY A 149 -3.29 -11.21 4.23
N PRO A 150 -3.77 -10.18 3.51
CA PRO A 150 -3.36 -9.91 2.12
C PRO A 150 -1.85 -9.65 1.94
N ILE A 151 -1.19 -9.03 2.91
CA ILE A 151 0.25 -8.74 2.86
C ILE A 151 1.07 -10.04 2.98
N TRP A 152 0.68 -10.94 3.89
CA TRP A 152 1.27 -12.28 4.00
C TRP A 152 1.14 -13.03 2.66
N LEU A 153 -0.05 -12.98 2.06
CA LEU A 153 -0.33 -13.64 0.77
C LEU A 153 0.56 -13.11 -0.34
N HIS A 154 0.74 -11.79 -0.38
CA HIS A 154 1.62 -11.13 -1.35
C HIS A 154 3.09 -11.57 -1.19
N ILE A 155 3.61 -11.57 0.04
CA ILE A 155 5.00 -11.99 0.32
C ILE A 155 5.21 -13.46 -0.02
N LEU A 156 4.26 -14.32 0.36
CA LEU A 156 4.27 -15.73 -0.01
C LEU A 156 4.28 -15.92 -1.53
N GLY A 157 3.35 -15.28 -2.25
CA GLY A 157 3.25 -15.35 -3.71
C GLY A 157 4.57 -14.93 -4.39
N THR A 158 5.11 -13.78 -3.97
CA THR A 158 6.39 -13.28 -4.48
C THR A 158 7.55 -14.23 -4.20
N SER A 159 7.58 -14.86 -3.02
CA SER A 159 8.61 -15.84 -2.66
C SER A 159 8.53 -17.10 -3.49
N LEU A 160 7.31 -17.60 -3.74
CA LEU A 160 7.04 -18.77 -4.59
C LEU A 160 7.41 -18.50 -6.06
N GLU A 161 7.06 -17.32 -6.58
CA GLU A 161 7.39 -16.91 -7.95
C GLU A 161 8.89 -16.76 -8.17
N LYS A 162 9.61 -16.20 -7.19
CA LYS A 162 11.08 -16.04 -7.24
C LYS A 162 11.86 -17.31 -6.93
N ASN A 163 11.17 -18.42 -6.65
CA ASN A 163 11.77 -19.69 -6.22
C ASN A 163 12.63 -19.57 -4.94
N ASN A 164 12.28 -18.63 -4.05
CA ASN A 164 12.89 -18.47 -2.74
C ASN A 164 12.28 -19.48 -1.75
N VAL A 165 12.59 -20.76 -1.92
CA VAL A 165 11.95 -21.87 -1.19
C VAL A 165 12.01 -21.69 0.33
N GLY A 166 13.16 -21.27 0.87
CA GLY A 166 13.32 -21.08 2.32
C GLY A 166 12.39 -20.00 2.89
N GLU A 167 12.27 -18.87 2.18
CA GLU A 167 11.37 -17.76 2.56
C GLU A 167 9.90 -18.20 2.45
N ALA A 168 9.55 -18.87 1.36
CA ALA A 168 8.19 -19.39 1.17
C ALA A 168 7.78 -20.38 2.27
N ILE A 169 8.67 -21.30 2.68
CA ILE A 169 8.41 -22.24 3.78
C ILE A 169 8.20 -21.48 5.10
N LEU A 170 9.05 -20.50 5.42
CA LEU A 170 8.91 -19.71 6.64
C LEU A 170 7.57 -18.96 6.67
N MET A 171 7.18 -18.36 5.55
CA MET A 171 5.88 -17.70 5.42
C MET A 171 4.71 -18.68 5.59
N LEU A 172 4.80 -19.90 5.04
CA LEU A 172 3.75 -20.93 5.19
C LEU A 172 3.61 -21.42 6.64
N LEU A 173 4.71 -21.50 7.39
CA LEU A 173 4.72 -21.96 8.77
C LEU A 173 4.26 -20.90 9.77
N GLU A 174 4.57 -19.63 9.51
CA GLU A 174 4.32 -18.51 10.43
C GLU A 174 2.89 -18.51 11.01
N PRO A 175 1.78 -18.61 10.22
CA PRO A 175 0.43 -18.61 10.79
C PRO A 175 0.16 -19.79 11.74
N THR A 176 0.78 -20.95 11.49
CA THR A 176 0.58 -22.16 12.28
C THR A 176 1.28 -22.12 13.64
N MET A 177 2.28 -21.25 13.81
CA MET A 177 2.97 -21.07 15.10
C MET A 177 2.07 -20.42 16.16
N TYR A 178 1.02 -19.74 15.74
CA TYR A 178 0.16 -18.95 16.63
C TYR A 178 -1.29 -19.41 16.64
N THR A 179 -1.78 -19.97 15.53
CA THR A 179 -3.15 -20.46 15.42
C THR A 179 -3.15 -21.87 14.88
N HIS A 180 -3.86 -22.76 15.58
CA HIS A 180 -4.04 -24.13 15.13
C HIS A 180 -4.76 -24.15 13.78
N PRO A 181 -4.35 -24.98 12.80
CA PRO A 181 -5.00 -25.05 11.49
C PRO A 181 -6.52 -25.26 11.57
N ALA A 182 -7.00 -26.03 12.54
CA ALA A 182 -8.44 -26.27 12.77
C ALA A 182 -9.25 -25.04 13.22
N THR A 183 -8.62 -24.02 13.79
CA THR A 183 -9.27 -22.78 14.25
C THR A 183 -8.90 -21.55 13.41
N MET A 184 -8.03 -21.72 12.41
CA MET A 184 -7.64 -20.68 11.47
C MET A 184 -8.76 -20.40 10.47
N ALA A 185 -8.79 -19.19 9.92
CA ALA A 185 -9.68 -18.85 8.81
C ALA A 185 -9.52 -19.86 7.65
N PRO A 186 -10.63 -20.41 7.10
CA PRO A 186 -10.56 -21.48 6.08
C PRO A 186 -9.70 -21.15 4.87
N GLN A 187 -9.76 -19.90 4.40
CA GLN A 187 -8.93 -19.45 3.27
C GLN A 187 -7.43 -19.47 3.61
N GLY A 188 -7.07 -19.17 4.86
CA GLY A 188 -5.68 -19.23 5.30
C GLY A 188 -5.11 -20.64 5.24
N VAL A 189 -5.85 -21.63 5.76
CA VAL A 189 -5.48 -23.05 5.67
C VAL A 189 -5.37 -23.50 4.21
N ALA A 190 -6.34 -23.14 3.37
CA ALA A 190 -6.33 -23.49 1.95
C ALA A 190 -5.10 -22.92 1.22
N ASN A 191 -4.72 -21.67 1.51
CA ASN A 191 -3.53 -21.04 0.94
C ASN A 191 -2.23 -21.74 1.40
N ILE A 192 -2.15 -22.16 2.67
CA ILE A 192 -1.00 -22.90 3.19
C ILE A 192 -0.88 -24.25 2.48
N VAL A 193 -1.96 -25.02 2.39
CA VAL A 193 -2.00 -26.30 1.68
C VAL A 193 -1.60 -26.13 0.21
N ALA A 194 -2.12 -25.11 -0.47
CA ALA A 194 -1.77 -24.81 -1.86
C ALA A 194 -0.28 -24.48 -2.02
N GLY A 195 0.28 -23.67 -1.12
CA GLY A 195 1.71 -23.33 -1.12
C GLY A 195 2.61 -24.55 -0.87
N LEU A 196 2.26 -25.42 0.09
CA LEU A 196 2.99 -26.66 0.33
C LEU A 196 2.99 -27.58 -0.90
N LYS A 197 1.84 -27.74 -1.56
CA LYS A 197 1.74 -28.49 -2.81
C LYS A 197 2.58 -27.89 -3.93
N TYR A 198 2.58 -26.56 -4.07
CA TYR A 198 3.41 -25.86 -5.06
C TYR A 198 4.90 -26.15 -4.86
N LEU A 199 5.34 -26.25 -3.60
CA LEU A 199 6.72 -26.60 -3.24
C LEU A 199 7.04 -28.11 -3.33
N GLY A 200 6.06 -28.95 -3.70
CA GLY A 200 6.22 -30.41 -3.79
C GLY A 200 6.07 -31.16 -2.46
N LEU A 201 5.71 -30.49 -1.37
CA LEU A 201 5.49 -31.05 -0.03
C LEU A 201 4.08 -31.65 0.09
N ASN A 202 3.77 -32.63 -0.75
CA ASN A 202 2.41 -33.17 -0.90
C ASN A 202 1.91 -33.92 0.34
N ASP A 203 2.80 -34.64 1.03
CA ASP A 203 2.46 -35.39 2.24
C ASP A 203 2.11 -34.43 3.38
N ASP A 204 2.91 -33.39 3.59
CA ASP A 204 2.67 -32.34 4.59
C ASP A 204 1.36 -31.59 4.28
N ALA A 205 1.13 -31.24 3.02
CA ALA A 205 -0.09 -30.56 2.59
C ALA A 205 -1.35 -31.41 2.87
N THR A 206 -1.26 -32.72 2.63
CA THR A 206 -2.36 -33.66 2.87
C THR A 206 -2.59 -33.86 4.36
N GLY A 207 -1.51 -34.02 5.15
CA GLY A 207 -1.58 -34.12 6.60
C GLY A 207 -2.26 -32.91 7.22
N LEU A 208 -1.86 -31.69 6.82
CA LEU A 208 -2.44 -30.45 7.31
C LEU A 208 -3.93 -30.32 6.94
N ALA A 209 -4.31 -30.68 5.71
CA ALA A 209 -5.70 -30.63 5.27
C ALA A 209 -6.59 -31.61 6.06
N LEU A 210 -6.09 -32.82 6.33
CA LEU A 210 -6.79 -33.81 7.15
C LEU A 210 -6.91 -33.34 8.60
N GLU A 211 -5.84 -32.80 9.19
CA GLU A 211 -5.84 -32.25 10.54
C GLU A 211 -6.87 -31.13 10.69
N ALA A 212 -6.86 -30.15 9.78
CA ALA A 212 -7.80 -29.05 9.79
C ALA A 212 -9.26 -29.53 9.65
N THR A 213 -9.51 -30.53 8.81
CA THR A 213 -10.86 -31.07 8.59
C THR A 213 -11.36 -31.87 9.80
N LEU A 214 -10.59 -32.89 10.22
CA LEU A 214 -11.01 -33.83 11.28
C LEU A 214 -11.10 -33.18 12.65
N GLN A 215 -10.23 -32.22 12.97
CA GLN A 215 -10.28 -31.54 14.26
C GLN A 215 -11.27 -30.37 14.28
N SER A 216 -11.68 -29.83 13.12
CA SER A 216 -12.79 -28.85 13.09
C SER A 216 -14.11 -29.45 13.59
N GLU A 217 -14.29 -30.77 13.43
CA GLU A 217 -15.45 -31.50 13.97
C GLU A 217 -15.41 -31.64 15.50
N LEU A 218 -14.24 -31.48 16.12
CA LEU A 218 -14.00 -31.64 17.55
C LEU A 218 -13.89 -30.31 18.31
N ALA A 219 -13.69 -29.19 17.61
CA ALA A 219 -13.61 -27.87 18.21
C ALA A 219 -15.02 -27.36 18.59
N PRO A 220 -15.28 -26.99 19.86
CA PRO A 220 -16.59 -26.49 20.25
C PRO A 220 -16.87 -25.16 19.52
N ASN A 221 -18.05 -25.06 18.92
CA ASN A 221 -18.57 -23.85 18.27
C ASN A 221 -18.51 -22.64 19.22
N THR A 222 -17.40 -21.89 19.21
CA THR A 222 -17.36 -20.54 19.79
C THR A 222 -17.86 -19.57 18.73
N ARG A 223 -19.13 -19.19 18.86
CA ARG A 223 -19.73 -18.01 18.22
C ARG A 223 -19.18 -16.73 18.82
#